data_AF-A0A5J6WU83-F1
#
_entry.id   AF-A0A5J6WU83-F1
#
_cell.length_a   1.000
_cell.length_b   1.000
_cell.length_c   1.000
_cell.angle_alpha   90.00
_cell.angle_beta   90.00
_cell.angle_gamma   90.00
#
_symmetry.space_group_name_H-M   'P 1'
#
loop_
_entity.id
_entity.type
_entity.pdbx_description
1 polymer ?
#
loop_
_entity_poly.entity_id
_entity_poly.type
_entity_poly.pdbx_seq_one_letter_code
_entity_poly.pdbx_strand_id
1 'polypeptide(L)' 'MTVRTSDPHVQPSRDGLILMLVAIVLVMVAILVCARLVELPWLWTSLLLLPPLLGLLLIGQLWRQRGRSRDQ' A
#
# COMPACT_ATOMS: atom_id res chain seq x y z
N MET A 1 0.81 -7.57 -39.16
CA MET A 1 2.16 -7.34 -38.59
C MET A 1 1.98 -6.85 -37.17
N THR A 2 2.67 -7.49 -36.24
CA THR A 2 2.42 -7.63 -34.80
C THR A 2 2.07 -6.35 -34.02
N VAL A 3 0.97 -6.45 -33.27
CA VAL A 3 0.58 -5.57 -32.15
C VAL A 3 1.77 -5.40 -31.21
N ARG A 4 2.35 -4.20 -31.15
CA ARG A 4 3.18 -3.79 -30.02
C ARG A 4 2.23 -3.57 -28.85
N THR A 5 2.05 -4.60 -28.04
CA THR A 5 1.69 -4.41 -26.65
C THR A 5 2.83 -3.58 -26.06
N SER A 6 2.64 -2.26 -26.00
CA SER A 6 3.45 -1.41 -25.14
C SER A 6 3.19 -1.91 -23.73
N ASP A 7 4.02 -2.85 -23.28
CA ASP A 7 4.15 -3.19 -21.87
C ASP A 7 4.28 -1.86 -21.14
N PRO A 8 3.30 -1.49 -20.29
CA PRO A 8 3.54 -0.41 -19.37
C PRO A 8 4.61 -1.00 -18.45
N HIS A 9 5.87 -0.63 -18.68
CA HIS A 9 6.85 -0.60 -17.62
C HIS A 9 6.28 0.39 -16.60
N VAL A 10 5.37 -0.10 -15.76
CA VAL A 10 4.93 0.50 -14.52
C VAL A 10 6.16 0.43 -13.62
N GLN A 11 7.19 1.21 -13.96
CA GLN A 11 8.08 1.71 -12.95
C GLN A 11 7.17 2.60 -12.13
N PRO A 12 6.81 2.24 -10.89
CA PRO A 12 5.99 3.13 -10.10
C PRO A 12 6.87 4.36 -9.88
N SER A 13 6.49 5.43 -10.58
CA SER A 13 7.06 6.76 -10.42
C SER A 13 7.07 7.07 -8.93
N ARG A 14 8.05 7.84 -8.46
CA ARG A 14 8.10 8.30 -7.06
C ARG A 14 6.73 8.83 -6.61
N ASP A 15 6.02 9.49 -7.51
CA ASP A 15 4.66 10.00 -7.31
C ASP A 15 3.62 8.89 -7.08
N GLY A 16 3.69 7.78 -7.81
CA GLY A 16 2.84 6.61 -7.60
C GLY A 16 3.05 5.95 -6.24
N LEU A 17 4.30 5.92 -5.76
CA LEU A 17 4.61 5.45 -4.40
C LEU A 17 4.07 6.39 -3.32
N ILE A 18 4.19 7.71 -3.51
CA ILE A 18 3.65 8.71 -2.59
C ILE A 18 2.12 8.60 -2.52
N LEU A 19 1.45 8.51 -3.67
CA LEU A 19 -0.01 8.35 -3.74
C LEU A 19 -0.47 7.06 -3.06
N MET A 20 0.26 5.96 -3.24
CA MET A 20 -0.04 4.69 -2.56
C MET A 20 0.12 4.82 -1.04
N LEU A 21 1.16 5.52 -0.57
CA LEU A 21 1.41 5.73 0.85
C LEU A 21 0.35 6.63 1.48
N VAL A 22 -0.02 7.72 0.79
CA VAL A 22 -1.13 8.61 1.20
C VAL A 22 -2.44 7.83 1.26
N ALA A 23 -2.75 7.00 0.26
CA ALA A 23 -3.96 6.20 0.26
C ALA A 23 -4.02 5.24 1.47
N ILE A 24 -2.90 4.61 1.82
CA ILE A 24 -2.86 3.70 2.98
C ILE A 24 -3.07 4.45 4.30
N VAL A 25 -2.43 5.61 4.46
CA VAL A 25 -2.63 6.46 5.64
C VAL A 25 -4.09 6.90 5.75
N LEU A 26 -4.69 7.31 4.63
CA LEU A 26 -6.08 7.75 4.60
C LEU A 26 -7.04 6.61 4.99
N VAL A 27 -6.80 5.41 4.48
CA VAL A 27 -7.57 4.20 4.84
C VAL A 27 -7.40 3.85 6.31
N MET A 28 -6.18 3.90 6.87
CA MET A 28 -5.97 3.67 8.31
C MET A 28 -6.74 4.68 9.16
N VAL A 29 -6.68 5.97 8.82
CA VAL A 29 -7.38 7.03 9.56
C VAL A 29 -8.89 6.82 9.47
N ALA A 30 -9.42 6.50 8.28
CA ALA A 30 -10.84 6.21 8.10
C ALA A 30 -11.30 5.02 8.95
N ILE A 31 -10.52 3.93 8.98
CA ILE A 31 -10.79 2.75 9.82
C ILE A 31 -10.79 3.15 11.30
N LEU A 32 -9.80 3.92 11.73
CA LEU A 32 -9.67 4.36 13.12
C LEU A 32 -10.85 5.24 13.54
N VAL A 33 -11.25 6.20 12.69
CA VAL A 33 -12.40 7.06 12.92
C VAL A 33 -13.69 6.25 12.97
N CYS A 34 -13.90 5.35 12.02
CA CYS A 34 -15.10 4.49 11.98
C CYS A 34 -15.18 3.58 13.22
N ALA A 35 -14.06 2.99 13.64
CA ALA A 35 -13.97 2.19 14.86
C ALA A 35 -14.30 3.00 16.12
N ARG A 36 -13.88 4.27 16.17
CA ARG A 36 -14.21 5.17 17.29
C ARG A 36 -15.68 5.60 17.30
N LEU A 37 -16.30 5.80 16.14
CA LEU A 37 -17.72 6.15 16.04
C LEU A 37 -18.65 5.00 16.43
N VAL A 38 -18.24 3.75 16.16
CA VAL A 38 -19.07 2.55 16.40
C VAL A 38 -18.78 1.92 17.78
N GLU A 39 -17.92 2.55 18.61
CA GLU A 39 -17.42 1.98 19.87
C GLU A 39 -16.90 0.54 19.69
N LEU A 40 -16.29 0.31 18.53
CA LEU A 40 -16.00 -1.02 18.05
C LEU A 40 -14.91 -1.66 18.95
N PRO A 41 -15.10 -2.91 19.44
CA PRO A 41 -14.12 -3.54 20.30
C PRO A 41 -12.74 -3.60 19.64
N TRP A 42 -11.69 -3.46 20.44
CA TRP A 42 -10.29 -3.38 19.96
C TRP A 42 -9.89 -4.58 19.08
N LEU A 43 -10.49 -5.74 19.33
CA LEU A 43 -10.36 -6.97 18.54
C LEU A 43 -10.82 -6.79 17.09
N TRP A 44 -11.98 -6.17 16.86
CA TRP A 44 -12.51 -5.91 15.52
C TRP A 44 -11.71 -4.81 14.82
N THR A 45 -11.25 -3.81 15.55
CA THR A 45 -10.35 -2.77 15.02
C THR A 45 -9.04 -3.38 14.52
N SER A 46 -8.49 -4.35 15.26
CA SER A 46 -7.26 -5.07 14.89
C SER A 46 -7.46 -5.93 13.63
N LEU A 47 -8.63 -6.56 13.50
CA LEU A 47 -9.00 -7.32 12.30
C LEU A 47 -9.12 -6.44 11.06
N LEU A 48 -9.70 -5.23 11.21
CA LEU A 48 -9.79 -4.21 10.15
C LEU A 48 -8.44 -3.55 9.83
N LEU A 49 -7.48 -3.58 10.75
CA LEU A 49 -6.13 -3.09 10.52
C LEU A 49 -5.23 -4.06 9.75
N LEU A 50 -5.63 -5.34 9.65
CA LEU A 50 -4.86 -6.38 8.98
C LEU A 50 -4.60 -6.06 7.48
N PRO A 51 -5.62 -5.66 6.68
CA PRO A 51 -5.43 -5.30 5.28
C PRO A 51 -4.43 -4.15 5.02
N PRO A 52 -4.49 -3.00 5.71
CA PRO A 52 -3.49 -1.94 5.51
C PRO A 52 -2.09 -2.36 5.99
N LEU A 53 -1.97 -3.19 7.04
CA LEU A 53 -0.69 -3.74 7.48
C LEU A 53 -0.05 -4.64 6.41
N LEU A 54 -0.84 -5.52 5.78
CA LEU A 54 -0.41 -6.35 4.64
C LEU A 54 0.04 -5.48 3.46
N GLY A 55 -0.72 -4.42 3.14
CA GLY A 55 -0.35 -3.45 2.11
C GLY A 55 0.98 -2.76 2.40
N LEU A 56 1.21 -2.33 3.65
CA LEU A 56 2.46 -1.72 4.10
C LEU A 56 3.64 -2.70 4.00
N LEU A 57 3.44 -3.95 4.40
CA LEU A 57 4.45 -5.00 4.35
C LEU A 57 4.87 -5.28 2.90
N LEU A 58 3.90 -5.41 1.99
CA LEU A 58 4.14 -5.61 0.56
C LEU A 58 4.94 -4.45 -0.05
N ILE A 59 4.61 -3.20 0.31
CA ILE A 59 5.35 -2.02 -0.12
C ILE A 59 6.77 -2.01 0.43
N GLY A 60 6.95 -2.37 1.70
CA GLY A 60 8.27 -2.54 2.31
C GLY A 60 9.12 -3.58 1.57
N GLN A 61 8.53 -4.70 1.16
CA GLN A 61 9.21 -5.72 0.36
C GLN A 61 9.58 -5.19 -1.03
N LEU A 62 8.68 -4.43 -1.67
CA LEU A 62 8.91 -3.81 -2.98
C LEU A 62 10.05 -2.78 -2.94
N TRP A 63 10.13 -2.00 -1.86
CA TRP A 63 11.24 -1.09 -1.61
C TRP A 63 12.55 -1.84 -1.35
N ARG A 64 12.50 -2.92 -0.56
CA ARG A 64 13.68 -3.76 -0.28
C ARG A 64 14.23 -4.44 -1.52
N GLN A 65 13.36 -4.92 -2.41
CA GLN A 65 13.77 -5.47 -3.70
C GLN A 65 14.40 -4.40 -4.60
N ARG A 66 13.82 -3.20 -4.68
CA ARG A 66 14.40 -2.12 -5.51
C ARG A 66 15.69 -1.53 -4.97
N GLY A 67 15.88 -1.50 -3.64
CA GLY A 67 17.15 -1.11 -3.05
C GLY A 67 18.28 -2.08 -3.41
N ARG A 68 18.01 -3.39 -3.36
CA ARG A 68 19.00 -4.44 -3.67
C ARG A 68 19.43 -4.46 -5.14
N SER A 69 18.59 -4.00 -6.07
CA SER A 69 18.92 -3.96 -7.50
C SER A 69 19.77 -2.75 -7.91
N ARG A 70 20.03 -1.79 -7.00
CA ARG A 70 20.89 -0.61 -7.25
C ARG A 70 22.35 -0.81 -6.84
N ASP A 71 22.65 -1.89 -6.11
CA ASP A 71 24.00 -2.25 -5.66
C ASP A 71 24.68 -3.32 -6.57
N GLN A 72 24.05 -3.67 -7.70
CA GLN A 72 24.64 -4.47 -8.80
C GLN A 72 24.90 -3.56 -10.00
#